data_AF-A0A7Y7IZ35-F1
#
_entry.id   AF-A0A7Y7IZ35-F1
#
_cell.length_a   1.000
_cell.length_b   1.000
_cell.length_c   1.000
_cell.angle_alpha   90.00
_cell.angle_beta   90.00
_cell.angle_gamma   90.00
#
_symmetry.space_group_name_H-M   'P 1'
#
loop_
_entity.id
_entity.type
_entity.pdbx_description
1 polymer ?
#
loop_
_entity_poly.entity_id
_entity_poly.type
_entity_poly.pdbx_seq_one_letter_code
_entity_poly.pdbx_strand_id
1 'polypeptide(L)'
;PTAPAAAPMPAKSAPVTAAVPGNAVLPNAVSPKYTSESPGKARMHTCLDQYNANKATNGNGGLKWIQKGGGYYSVCNAHLKG
;
A
#
# COMPACT_ATOMS: atom_id res chain seq x y z
N PRO A 1 -1.13 -31.04 48.87
CA PRO A 1 -0.48 -29.77 48.52
C PRO A 1 -0.80 -29.40 47.07
N THR A 2 -1.17 -28.13 46.87
CA THR A 2 -1.17 -27.33 45.62
C THR A 2 -2.25 -27.57 44.54
N ALA A 3 -3.06 -26.52 44.34
CA ALA A 3 -3.93 -26.19 43.19
C ALA A 3 -3.12 -25.46 42.07
N PRO A 4 -3.70 -24.88 40.99
CA PRO A 4 -4.92 -25.16 40.20
C PRO A 4 -4.71 -25.15 38.65
N ALA A 5 -5.78 -25.52 37.93
CA ALA A 5 -6.28 -25.16 36.58
C ALA A 5 -5.39 -24.40 35.54
N ALA A 6 -5.49 -24.86 34.27
CA ALA A 6 -5.32 -24.01 33.10
C ALA A 6 -6.33 -24.39 32.01
N ALA A 7 -7.33 -23.53 31.78
CA ALA A 7 -8.19 -23.57 30.60
C ALA A 7 -7.40 -23.04 29.38
N PRO A 8 -7.48 -23.65 28.19
CA PRO A 8 -6.92 -23.04 27.00
C PRO A 8 -7.89 -21.96 26.50
N MET A 9 -7.43 -20.71 26.56
CA MET A 9 -8.04 -19.58 25.85
C MET A 9 -8.03 -19.83 24.33
N PRO A 10 -9.03 -19.38 23.57
CA PRO A 10 -9.05 -19.52 22.13
C PRO A 10 -8.04 -18.55 21.50
N ALA A 11 -6.81 -19.01 21.26
CA ALA A 11 -5.87 -18.35 20.36
C ALA A 11 -6.27 -18.66 18.92
N LYS A 12 -7.27 -17.95 18.40
CA LYS A 12 -7.45 -17.82 16.95
C LYS A 12 -7.21 -16.36 16.62
N SER A 13 -5.93 -16.00 16.58
CA SER A 13 -5.48 -14.85 15.79
C SER A 13 -6.11 -15.01 14.42
N ALA A 14 -7.11 -14.18 14.11
CA ALA A 14 -7.57 -14.03 12.74
C ALA A 14 -6.31 -13.83 11.89
N PRO A 15 -6.22 -14.43 10.70
CA PRO A 15 -5.13 -14.09 9.81
C PRO A 15 -5.26 -12.58 9.64
N VAL A 16 -4.26 -11.84 10.13
CA VAL A 16 -4.01 -10.52 9.62
C VAL A 16 -3.81 -10.79 8.14
N THR A 17 -4.84 -10.55 7.33
CA THR A 17 -4.67 -10.43 5.90
C THR A 17 -3.64 -9.34 5.76
N ALA A 18 -2.37 -9.74 5.61
CA ALA A 18 -1.33 -8.89 5.10
C ALA A 18 -1.99 -8.26 3.88
N ALA A 19 -2.26 -6.95 3.94
CA ALA A 19 -2.92 -6.23 2.88
C ALA A 19 -2.18 -6.63 1.61
N VAL A 20 -2.81 -7.45 0.79
CA VAL A 20 -2.18 -7.96 -0.41
C VAL A 20 -1.80 -6.71 -1.21
N PRO A 21 -0.54 -6.54 -1.63
CA PRO A 21 -0.20 -5.50 -2.60
C PRO A 21 -0.91 -5.88 -3.91
N GLY A 22 -2.20 -5.57 -4.00
CA GLY A 22 -3.10 -6.08 -5.03
C GLY A 22 -4.42 -5.33 -5.11
N ASN A 23 -4.79 -4.54 -4.09
CA ASN A 23 -6.01 -3.72 -4.11
C ASN A 23 -5.74 -2.22 -4.30
N ALA A 24 -4.47 -1.79 -4.28
CA ALA A 24 -4.15 -0.41 -4.59
C ALA A 24 -4.27 -0.18 -6.10
N VAL A 25 -5.09 0.78 -6.52
CA VAL A 25 -5.25 1.18 -7.91
C VAL A 25 -4.02 1.98 -8.30
N LEU A 26 -3.17 1.41 -9.16
CA LEU A 26 -1.92 2.02 -9.61
C LEU A 26 -2.08 2.57 -11.03
N PRO A 27 -1.37 3.65 -11.38
CA PRO A 27 -1.34 4.13 -12.75
C PRO A 27 -0.50 3.19 -13.63
N ASN A 28 -0.97 2.88 -14.84
CA ASN A 28 -0.24 1.98 -15.77
C ASN A 28 1.01 2.61 -16.39
N ALA A 29 1.07 3.95 -16.45
CA ALA A 29 2.18 4.69 -17.05
C ALA A 29 2.36 6.04 -16.36
N VAL A 30 3.55 6.62 -16.50
CA VAL A 30 3.83 8.00 -16.09
C VAL A 30 2.95 8.95 -16.90
N SER A 31 2.28 9.89 -16.22
CA SER A 31 1.38 10.83 -16.88
C SER A 31 2.14 11.68 -17.91
N PRO A 32 1.59 11.88 -19.12
CA PRO A 32 2.21 12.70 -20.14
C PRO A 32 2.41 14.15 -19.70
N LYS A 33 1.67 14.63 -18.67
CA LYS A 33 1.85 15.99 -18.14
C LYS A 33 3.21 16.19 -17.44
N TYR A 34 3.91 15.11 -17.10
CA TYR A 34 5.20 15.14 -16.40
C TYR A 34 6.38 14.67 -17.26
N THR A 35 6.20 14.49 -18.57
CA THR A 35 7.26 14.01 -19.47
C THR A 35 8.42 14.98 -19.59
N SER A 36 8.20 16.26 -19.29
CA SER A 36 9.25 17.29 -19.28
C SER A 36 10.09 17.28 -17.99
N GLU A 37 9.72 16.47 -16.99
CA GLU A 37 10.47 16.33 -15.74
C GLU A 37 11.39 15.10 -15.78
N SER A 38 12.35 15.06 -14.85
CA SER A 38 13.21 13.87 -14.70
C SER A 38 12.36 12.62 -14.38
N PRO A 39 12.74 11.42 -14.86
CA PRO A 39 11.91 10.21 -14.75
C PRO A 39 11.46 9.87 -13.33
N GLY A 40 12.33 10.09 -12.33
CA GLY A 40 11.98 9.87 -10.92
C GLY A 40 10.91 10.84 -10.41
N LYS A 41 10.98 12.12 -10.81
CA LYS A 41 10.01 13.14 -10.41
C LYS A 41 8.66 12.93 -11.10
N ALA A 42 8.70 12.58 -12.39
CA ALA A 42 7.51 12.27 -13.16
C ALA A 42 6.73 11.08 -12.58
N ARG A 43 7.43 10.01 -12.15
CA ARG A 43 6.82 8.88 -11.42
C ARG A 43 6.23 9.33 -10.09
N MET A 44 6.96 10.11 -9.29
CA MET A 44 6.46 10.63 -8.01
C MET A 44 5.16 11.40 -8.17
N HIS A 45 5.12 12.36 -9.09
CA HIS A 45 3.91 13.14 -9.27
C HIS A 45 2.76 12.31 -9.83
N THR A 46 3.02 11.41 -10.77
CA THR A 46 1.99 10.48 -11.28
C THR A 46 1.41 9.62 -10.15
N CYS A 47 2.27 9.04 -9.31
CA CYS A 47 1.85 8.26 -8.16
C CYS A 47 1.05 9.11 -7.16
N LEU A 48 1.46 10.36 -6.93
CA LEU A 48 0.78 11.26 -6.00
C LEU A 48 -0.61 11.63 -6.48
N ASP A 49 -0.76 11.94 -7.77
CA ASP A 49 -2.06 12.21 -8.40
C ASP A 49 -2.99 11.01 -8.23
N GLN A 50 -2.52 9.80 -8.57
CA GLN A 50 -3.33 8.60 -8.43
C GLN A 50 -3.67 8.30 -6.97
N TYR A 51 -2.72 8.46 -6.04
CA TYR A 51 -2.96 8.29 -4.60
C TYR A 51 -4.08 9.20 -4.10
N ASN A 52 -4.09 10.47 -4.54
CA ASN A 52 -5.11 11.43 -4.16
C ASN A 52 -6.46 11.12 -4.82
N ALA A 53 -6.48 10.75 -6.09
CA ALA A 53 -7.70 10.31 -6.78
C ALA A 53 -8.33 9.10 -6.08
N ASN A 54 -7.50 8.15 -5.67
CA ASN A 54 -7.89 6.96 -4.93
C ASN A 54 -8.46 7.26 -3.53
N LYS A 55 -8.15 8.43 -2.92
CA LYS A 55 -8.73 8.78 -1.61
C LYS A 55 -10.26 8.88 -1.68
N ALA A 56 -10.81 9.31 -2.82
CA ALA A 56 -12.25 9.41 -3.01
C ALA A 56 -12.94 8.04 -3.09
N THR A 57 -12.24 7.02 -3.58
CA THR A 57 -12.79 5.67 -3.82
C THR A 57 -12.25 4.61 -2.87
N ASN A 58 -11.45 5.01 -1.88
CA ASN A 58 -10.64 4.11 -1.06
C ASN A 58 -9.71 3.19 -1.89
N GLY A 59 -9.36 3.60 -3.12
CA GLY A 59 -8.54 2.83 -4.05
C GLY A 59 -7.06 2.68 -3.65
N ASN A 60 -6.65 3.17 -2.49
CA ASN A 60 -5.27 3.02 -2.00
C ASN A 60 -5.00 1.65 -1.40
N GLY A 61 -6.01 0.79 -1.27
CA GLY A 61 -5.86 -0.57 -0.73
C GLY A 61 -5.35 -0.59 0.72
N GLY A 62 -5.69 0.44 1.51
CA GLY A 62 -5.17 0.62 2.87
C GLY A 62 -3.71 1.06 2.96
N LEU A 63 -3.03 1.30 1.83
CA LEU A 63 -1.66 1.80 1.82
C LEU A 63 -1.63 3.31 2.12
N LYS A 64 -0.77 3.71 3.04
CA LYS A 64 -0.39 5.12 3.21
C LYS A 64 0.59 5.52 2.11
N TRP A 65 0.65 6.82 1.79
CA TRP A 65 1.59 7.38 0.81
C TRP A 65 3.01 6.82 0.97
N ILE A 66 3.55 6.94 2.18
CA ILE A 66 4.82 6.34 2.64
C ILE A 66 4.58 5.73 4.02
N GLN A 67 5.04 4.50 4.25
CA GLN A 67 4.99 3.85 5.56
C GLN A 67 6.23 2.96 5.80
N LYS A 68 6.39 2.46 7.03
CA LYS A 68 7.49 1.54 7.34
C LYS A 68 7.28 0.23 6.59
N GLY A 69 8.28 -0.22 5.85
CA GLY A 69 8.22 -1.46 5.07
C GLY A 69 7.50 -1.37 3.72
N GLY A 70 7.19 -0.17 3.23
CA GLY A 70 6.57 0.03 1.93
C GLY A 70 5.57 1.16 1.94
N GLY A 71 4.69 1.23 0.96
CA GLY A 71 3.69 2.29 0.86
C GLY A 71 3.25 2.46 -0.56
N TYR A 72 2.20 3.25 -0.75
CA TYR A 72 1.61 3.44 -2.06
C TYR A 72 2.65 3.92 -3.08
N TYR A 73 3.47 4.91 -2.72
CA TYR A 73 4.51 5.42 -3.61
C TYR A 73 5.53 4.34 -3.97
N SER A 74 5.97 3.52 -3.02
CA SER A 74 6.96 2.48 -3.29
C SER A 74 6.40 1.41 -4.25
N VAL A 75 5.15 1.01 -4.07
CA VAL A 75 4.48 0.03 -4.93
C VAL A 75 4.24 0.63 -6.32
N CYS A 76 3.76 1.87 -6.38
CA CYS A 76 3.53 2.59 -7.63
C CYS A 76 4.82 2.84 -8.41
N ASN A 77 5.89 3.27 -7.75
CA ASN A 77 7.18 3.49 -8.40
C ASN A 77 7.81 2.18 -8.89
N ALA A 78 7.62 1.06 -8.17
CA ALA A 78 8.04 -0.25 -8.65
C ALA A 78 7.22 -0.68 -9.88
N HIS A 79 5.89 -0.50 -9.84
CA HIS A 79 4.99 -0.80 -10.95
C HIS A 79 5.31 0.02 -12.21
N LEU A 80 5.61 1.32 -12.06
CA LEU A 80 5.99 2.21 -13.17
C LEU A 80 7.44 2.06 -13.64
N LYS A 81 8.32 1.45 -12.84
CA LYS A 81 9.68 1.14 -13.29
C LYS A 81 9.71 -0.08 -14.20
N GLY A 82 8.93 -1.12 -13.85
CA GLY A 82 9.10 -2.45 -14.45
C GLY A 82 10.39 -3.10 -13.99
#